data_AF-A0A7V1LTM6-F1
#
_entry.id   AF-A0A7V1LTM6-F1
#
_cell.length_a   1.000
_cell.length_b   1.000
_cell.length_c   1.000
_cell.angle_alpha   90.00
_cell.angle_beta   90.00
_cell.angle_gamma   90.00
#
_symmetry.space_group_name_H-M   'P 1'
#
loop_
_entity.id
_entity.type
_entity.pdbx_description
1 polymer ?
#
loop_
_entity_poly.entity_id
_entity_poly.type
_entity_poly.pdbx_seq_one_letter_code
_entity_poly.pdbx_strand_id
1 'polypeptide(L)'
;MNDQPYQQTAFERKIRDKLDDEPDSINIYLCSPEDIILNKLVWYKTGGGTSERQWSDVIGVIKVQGKNLNKNYLNKWGVQLGIAGLLKQAFSECNTNL
;
A
#
# COMPACT_ATOMS: atom_id res chain seq x y z
N MET A 1 9.87 47.01 11.42
CA MET A 1 9.50 45.89 12.31
C MET A 1 8.26 45.29 11.68
N ASN A 2 8.44 44.29 10.80
CA ASN A 2 7.37 43.74 9.97
C ASN A 2 7.01 42.34 10.47
N ASP A 3 5.85 42.26 11.09
CA ASP A 3 5.20 41.03 11.52
C ASP A 3 4.73 40.21 10.32
N GLN A 4 5.29 39.00 10.16
CA GLN A 4 4.59 37.89 9.51
C GLN A 4 4.85 36.60 10.32
N PRO A 5 4.29 36.47 11.55
CA PRO A 5 4.33 35.23 12.33
C PRO A 5 3.66 34.03 11.63
N TYR A 6 3.00 34.25 10.48
CA TYR A 6 2.33 33.21 9.70
C TYR A 6 3.28 32.35 8.84
N GLN A 7 4.41 32.89 8.38
CA GLN A 7 5.28 32.16 7.44
C GLN A 7 6.05 31.00 8.11
N GLN A 8 6.33 31.09 9.41
CA GLN A 8 6.96 30.01 10.18
C GLN A 8 5.98 28.85 10.47
N THR A 9 4.72 29.16 10.81
CA THR A 9 3.70 28.12 11.08
C THR A 9 3.22 27.42 9.80
N ALA A 10 3.24 28.10 8.65
CA ALA A 10 2.86 27.51 7.37
C ALA A 10 3.88 26.49 6.84
N PHE A 11 5.17 26.64 7.18
CA PHE A 11 6.23 25.70 6.81
C PHE A 11 6.25 24.44 7.70
N GLU A 12 5.83 24.53 8.96
CA GLU A 12 5.63 23.38 9.84
C GLU A 12 4.35 22.59 9.50
N ARG A 13 3.34 23.26 8.93
CA ARG A 13 2.12 22.64 8.38
C ARG A 13 2.24 22.26 6.91
N LYS A 14 3.43 21.91 6.43
CA LYS A 14 3.66 21.45 5.06
C LYS A 14 3.02 20.06 4.84
N ILE A 15 1.69 20.03 4.76
CA ILE A 15 0.90 18.97 4.13
C ILE A 15 0.83 19.34 2.65
N ARG A 16 1.95 19.16 1.96
CA ARG A 16 2.03 19.14 0.50
C ARG A 16 3.10 18.13 0.13
N ASP A 17 2.76 16.87 0.34
CA ASP A 17 3.05 15.91 -0.71
C ASP A 17 1.72 15.57 -1.33
N LYS A 18 1.65 15.78 -2.64
CA LYS A 18 0.46 15.49 -3.43
C LYS A 18 0.20 14.00 -3.29
N LEU A 19 -0.77 13.62 -2.48
CA LEU A 19 -1.51 12.39 -2.72
C LEU A 19 -2.31 12.70 -3.98
N ASP A 20 -1.84 12.09 -5.06
CA ASP A 20 -2.29 12.26 -6.43
C ASP A 20 -3.79 12.57 -6.53
N ASP A 21 -4.07 13.71 -7.18
CA ASP A 21 -5.33 13.99 -7.86
C ASP A 21 -5.52 12.97 -9.02
N GLU A 22 -5.65 11.68 -8.70
CA GLU A 22 -6.12 10.67 -9.66
C GLU A 22 -7.65 10.57 -9.55
N PRO A 23 -8.38 10.69 -10.69
CA PRO A 23 -9.84 10.63 -10.72
C PRO A 23 -10.41 9.25 -10.39
N ASP A 24 -9.55 8.22 -10.24
CA ASP A 24 -9.87 6.95 -9.62
C ASP A 24 -9.68 7.02 -8.11
N SER A 25 -10.35 7.98 -7.49
CA SER A 25 -10.62 7.97 -6.05
C SER A 25 -11.47 6.74 -5.76
N ILE A 26 -10.82 5.57 -5.68
CA ILE A 26 -11.43 4.29 -5.31
C ILE A 26 -12.13 4.57 -4.00
N ASN A 27 -13.46 4.60 -4.09
CA ASN A 27 -14.33 4.73 -2.96
C ASN A 27 -13.79 3.83 -1.86
N ILE A 28 -13.47 4.47 -0.73
CA ILE A 28 -12.99 3.86 0.50
C ILE A 28 -14.17 3.08 1.09
N TYR A 29 -14.62 2.03 0.40
CA TYR A 29 -15.48 1.01 0.98
C TYR A 29 -14.57 0.08 1.76
N LEU A 30 -14.11 0.56 2.92
CA LEU A 30 -13.55 -0.26 3.99
C LEU A 30 -12.60 -1.36 3.44
N CYS A 31 -11.54 -0.95 2.72
CA CYS A 31 -10.69 -1.84 1.91
C CYS A 31 -10.39 -3.13 2.67
N SER A 32 -10.83 -4.25 2.10
CA SER A 32 -10.52 -5.56 2.66
C SER A 32 -9.00 -5.68 2.83
N PRO A 33 -8.50 -6.45 3.81
CA PRO A 33 -7.07 -6.63 3.95
C PRO A 33 -6.37 -7.12 2.68
N GLU A 34 -7.11 -7.84 1.82
CA GLU A 34 -6.69 -8.28 0.51
C GLU A 34 -6.46 -7.10 -0.44
N ASP A 35 -7.39 -6.15 -0.52
CA ASP A 35 -7.24 -4.95 -1.36
C ASP A 35 -6.06 -4.08 -0.90
N ILE A 36 -5.81 -4.02 0.42
CA ILE A 36 -4.63 -3.33 0.97
C ILE A 36 -3.33 -4.00 0.49
N ILE A 37 -3.26 -5.33 0.53
CA ILE A 37 -2.10 -6.08 0.04
C ILE A 37 -1.90 -5.84 -1.46
N LEU A 38 -2.96 -5.96 -2.27
CA LEU A 38 -2.88 -5.79 -3.72
C LEU A 38 -2.39 -4.39 -4.10
N ASN A 39 -2.98 -3.34 -3.52
CA ASN A 39 -2.60 -1.96 -3.80
C ASN A 39 -1.13 -1.68 -3.45
N LYS A 40 -0.68 -2.12 -2.27
CA LYS A 40 0.72 -1.94 -1.85
C LYS A 40 1.70 -2.65 -2.77
N LEU A 41 1.38 -3.85 -3.24
CA LEU A 41 2.23 -4.59 -4.17
C LEU A 41 2.24 -3.99 -5.57
N VAL A 42 1.12 -3.45 -6.05
CA VAL A 42 1.07 -2.67 -7.30
C VAL A 42 1.97 -1.45 -7.19
N TRP A 43 1.86 -0.68 -6.10
CA TRP A 43 2.71 0.49 -5.89
C TRP A 43 4.18 0.14 -5.72
N TYR A 44 4.50 -0.95 -5.03
CA TYR A 44 5.86 -1.46 -4.93
C TYR A 44 6.44 -1.79 -6.31
N LYS A 45 5.65 -2.43 -7.18
CA LYS A 45 6.03 -2.73 -8.57
C LYS A 45 6.20 -1.45 -9.41
N THR A 46 5.25 -0.52 -9.36
CA THR A 46 5.30 0.74 -10.12
C THR A 46 6.43 1.65 -9.66
N GLY A 47 6.75 1.64 -8.37
CA GLY A 47 7.89 2.37 -7.78
C GLY A 47 9.26 1.71 -7.98
N GLY A 48 9.36 0.64 -8.79
CA GLY A 48 10.63 -0.01 -9.12
C GLY A 48 11.17 -0.97 -8.05
N GLY A 49 10.36 -1.39 -7.07
CA GLY A 49 10.73 -2.39 -6.07
C GLY A 49 11.68 -1.90 -4.97
N THR A 50 11.89 -0.60 -4.83
CA THR A 50 12.82 -0.03 -3.83
C THR A 50 12.17 0.37 -2.51
N SER A 51 10.84 0.32 -2.41
CA SER A 51 10.15 0.73 -1.18
C SER A 51 10.02 -0.40 -0.16
N GLU A 52 11.07 -0.60 0.65
CA GLU A 52 11.08 -1.58 1.76
C GLU A 52 9.92 -1.34 2.76
N ARG A 53 9.47 -0.09 2.89
CA ARG A 53 8.34 0.27 3.77
C ARG A 53 7.02 -0.33 3.28
N GLN A 54 6.74 -0.26 1.98
CA GLN A 54 5.52 -0.86 1.41
C GLN A 54 5.55 -2.39 1.50
N TRP A 55 6.73 -2.98 1.27
CA TRP A 55 6.93 -4.42 1.47
C TRP A 55 6.65 -4.83 2.92
N SER A 56 7.24 -4.11 3.88
CA SER A 56 7.05 -4.38 5.31
C SER A 56 5.58 -4.27 5.73
N ASP A 57 4.84 -3.30 5.19
CA ASP A 57 3.41 -3.16 5.44
C ASP A 57 2.61 -4.36 4.92
N VAL A 58 2.91 -4.86 3.71
CA VAL A 58 2.28 -6.06 3.16
C VAL A 58 2.52 -7.28 4.06
N ILE A 59 3.78 -7.47 4.50
CA ILE A 59 4.15 -8.54 5.43
C ILE A 59 3.38 -8.40 6.75
N GLY A 60 3.23 -7.18 7.28
CA GLY A 60 2.45 -6.90 8.48
C GLY A 60 0.99 -7.32 8.35
N VAL A 61 0.34 -6.94 7.25
CA VAL A 61 -1.07 -7.30 7.00
C VAL A 61 -1.23 -8.81 6.85
N ILE A 62 -0.33 -9.48 6.10
CA ILE A 62 -0.37 -10.94 5.94
C ILE A 62 -0.19 -11.65 7.29
N LYS A 63 0.72 -11.19 8.15
CA LYS A 63 0.92 -11.81 9.47
C LYS A 63 -0.26 -11.63 10.41
N VAL A 64 -0.93 -10.47 10.37
CA VAL A 64 -2.08 -10.17 11.24
C VAL A 64 -3.33 -10.91 10.75
N GLN A 65 -3.58 -10.92 9.45
CA GLN A 65 -4.81 -11.47 8.87
C GLN A 65 -4.69 -12.94 8.51
N GLY A 66 -3.50 -13.39 8.09
CA GLY A 66 -3.08 -14.77 7.93
C GLY A 66 -4.12 -15.66 7.24
N LYS A 67 -4.85 -16.44 8.06
CA LYS A 67 -5.85 -17.41 7.60
C LYS A 67 -7.18 -16.80 7.17
N ASN A 68 -7.48 -15.58 7.61
CA ASN A 68 -8.72 -14.87 7.25
C ASN A 68 -8.65 -14.26 5.84
N LEU A 69 -7.46 -14.22 5.24
CA LEU A 69 -7.29 -13.72 3.88
C LEU A 69 -7.92 -14.66 2.85
N ASN A 70 -8.70 -14.09 1.95
CA ASN A 70 -9.23 -14.73 0.77
C ASN A 70 -8.13 -14.91 -0.28
N LYS A 71 -7.41 -16.03 -0.18
CA LYS A 71 -6.32 -16.39 -1.10
C LYS A 71 -6.77 -16.53 -2.55
N ASN A 72 -8.00 -17.00 -2.78
CA ASN A 72 -8.55 -17.12 -4.13
C ASN A 72 -8.71 -15.74 -4.78
N TYR A 73 -9.16 -14.75 -4.01
CA TYR A 73 -9.27 -13.36 -4.46
C TYR A 73 -7.89 -12.75 -4.73
N LEU A 74 -6.96 -12.90 -3.79
CA LEU A 74 -5.57 -12.43 -3.94
C LEU A 74 -4.88 -13.04 -5.15
N ASN A 75 -5.03 -14.34 -5.39
CA ASN A 75 -4.42 -15.01 -6.54
C ASN A 75 -5.04 -14.54 -7.86
N LYS A 76 -6.37 -14.47 -7.94
CA LYS A 76 -7.09 -13.99 -9.13
C LYS A 76 -6.60 -12.59 -9.54
N TRP A 77 -6.64 -11.64 -8.61
CA TRP A 77 -6.22 -10.27 -8.89
C TRP A 77 -4.72 -10.13 -9.02
N GLY A 78 -3.96 -10.92 -8.28
CA GLY A 78 -2.51 -11.00 -8.40
C GLY A 78 -2.05 -11.32 -9.81
N VAL A 79 -2.73 -12.27 -10.47
CA VAL A 79 -2.48 -12.60 -11.89
C VAL A 79 -2.90 -11.45 -12.80
N GLN A 80 -4.10 -10.90 -12.61
CA GLN A 80 -4.62 -9.82 -13.47
C GLN A 80 -3.78 -8.53 -13.38
N LEU A 81 -3.25 -8.20 -12.20
CA LEU A 81 -2.39 -7.04 -11.96
C LEU A 81 -0.91 -7.33 -12.25
N GLY A 82 -0.55 -8.58 -12.58
CA GLY A 82 0.82 -8.99 -12.85
C GLY A 82 1.75 -8.87 -11.64
N ILE A 83 1.22 -9.05 -10.42
CA ILE A 83 1.96 -9.04 -9.14
C ILE A 83 1.96 -10.42 -8.47
N ALA A 84 1.47 -11.47 -9.14
CA ALA A 84 1.39 -12.82 -8.59
C ALA A 84 2.74 -13.34 -8.05
N GLY A 85 3.86 -12.98 -8.68
CA GLY A 85 5.20 -13.32 -8.18
C GLY A 85 5.51 -12.65 -6.84
N LEU A 86 5.19 -11.36 -6.71
CA LEU A 86 5.39 -10.59 -5.48
C LEU A 86 4.48 -11.10 -4.35
N LEU A 87 3.23 -11.43 -4.66
CA LEU A 87 2.32 -12.05 -3.70
C LEU A 87 2.88 -13.37 -3.16
N LYS A 88 3.37 -14.26 -4.03
CA LYS A 88 3.98 -15.53 -3.62
C LYS A 88 5.20 -15.31 -2.72
N GLN A 89 6.06 -14.35 -3.07
CA GLN A 89 7.21 -14.02 -2.24
C GLN A 89 6.78 -13.51 -0.85
N ALA A 90 5.81 -12.59 -0.79
CA ALA A 90 5.32 -12.05 0.48
C ALA A 90 4.72 -13.13 1.39
N PHE A 91 3.95 -14.06 0.81
CA PHE A 91 3.38 -15.19 1.54
C PHE A 91 4.45 -16.18 2.01
N SER A 92 5.45 -16.47 1.18
CA SER A 92 6.59 -17.32 1.54
C SER A 92 7.40 -16.74 2.71
N GLU A 93 7.66 -15.43 2.73
CA GLU A 93 8.35 -14.75 3.83
C GLU A 93 7.55 -14.78 5.15
N CYS A 94 6.22 -14.90 5.05
CA CYS A 94 5.33 -15.08 6.19
C CYS A 94 5.16 -16.56 6.59
N ASN A 95 5.90 -17.50 6.00
CA ASN A 95 5.71 -18.95 6.16
C ASN A 95 4.25 -19.39 5.95
N THR A 96 3.54 -18.72 5.05
CA THR A 96 2.14 -18.97 4.75
C THR A 96 2.00 -19.36 3.28
N ASN A 97 1.24 -20.42 2.99
CA ASN A 97 0.98 -20.81 1.61
C ASN A 97 -0.09 -19.91 0.98
N LEU A 98 0.16 -19.43 -0.24
CA LEU A 98 -0.83 -18.74 -1.08
C LEU A 98 -1.62 -19.76 -1.91
#